data_AF-A0A3S0WJE8-F1
#
_entry.id   AF-A0A3S0WJE8-F1
#
_cell.length_a   1.000
_cell.length_b   1.000
_cell.length_c   1.000
_cell.angle_alpha   90.00
_cell.angle_beta   90.00
_cell.angle_gamma   90.00
#
_symmetry.space_group_name_H-M   'P 1'
#
loop_
_entity.id
_entity.type
_entity.pdbx_description
1 polymer ?
#
loop_
_entity_poly.entity_id
_entity_poly.type
_entity_poly.pdbx_seq_one_letter_code
_entity_poly.pdbx_strand_id
1 'polypeptide(L)'
;MKILLSHARYAGVFMLALVLPLALSACAQNPVLLDSTYASLAPQVENNDVPFFSQTEYQCGPATLAMVLNYQGVDTNVDELIPQVFLPGRDGSVQPEMLATVRRHHQLAYPIRGTMDALLGHLEAGDPVVVMQNLSLPIYPMWHYAVAIGFDLPEETILLRSGEHKRHTLSFSRFDATWARSDRWGFIVANPGTLPEGITARNALEAISAYEETHGPKEALTSWQALVERYPANPLGQFALGNALYADGQPEKAITAFEAATQHDAYMGAAWLNLGILQLQQNKPEEARNALMQAASIEGSWQERAQALLTDI
;
A
#
# COMPACT_ATOMS: atom_id res chain seq x y z
N MET A 1 49.07 56.48 1.67
CA MET A 1 47.73 55.94 1.37
C MET A 1 47.80 55.20 0.04
N LYS A 2 47.30 53.96 0.02
CA LYS A 2 47.31 52.95 -1.07
C LYS A 2 48.56 52.07 -1.15
N ILE A 3 48.32 50.79 -1.54
CA ILE A 3 49.21 49.60 -1.56
C ILE A 3 49.17 48.86 -0.20
N LEU A 4 48.65 47.65 0.03
CA LEU A 4 48.10 46.54 -0.77
C LEU A 4 46.84 45.99 -0.08
N LEU A 5 45.71 45.91 -0.79
CA LEU A 5 44.49 45.18 -0.37
C LEU A 5 43.91 44.38 -1.56
N SER A 6 44.75 43.99 -2.52
CA SER A 6 44.31 43.33 -3.77
C SER A 6 44.28 41.80 -3.72
N HIS A 7 44.71 41.15 -2.63
CA HIS A 7 44.82 39.68 -2.56
C HIS A 7 43.72 38.99 -1.75
N ALA A 8 42.97 39.71 -0.90
CA ALA A 8 41.92 39.10 -0.08
C ALA A 8 40.67 38.66 -0.89
N ARG A 9 40.41 39.31 -2.04
CA ARG A 9 39.26 38.97 -2.90
C ARG A 9 39.45 37.69 -3.71
N TYR A 10 40.68 37.35 -4.07
CA TYR A 10 40.97 36.12 -4.80
C TYR A 10 40.99 34.90 -3.87
N ALA A 11 41.45 35.05 -2.63
CA ALA A 11 41.41 33.97 -1.64
C ALA A 11 39.97 33.53 -1.30
N GLY A 12 39.03 34.47 -1.14
CA GLY A 12 37.62 34.16 -0.88
C GLY A 12 36.91 33.49 -2.07
N VAL A 13 37.21 33.90 -3.30
CA VAL A 13 36.64 33.28 -4.52
C VAL A 13 37.24 31.89 -4.77
N PHE A 14 38.53 31.68 -4.50
CA PHE A 14 39.14 30.35 -4.57
C PHE A 14 38.64 29.41 -3.45
N MET A 15 38.40 29.94 -2.24
CA MET A 15 37.84 29.13 -1.15
C MET A 15 36.37 28.75 -1.43
N LEU A 16 35.56 29.65 -1.99
CA LEU A 16 34.20 29.30 -2.46
C LEU A 16 34.25 28.31 -3.63
N ALA A 17 35.18 28.47 -4.58
CA ALA A 17 35.32 27.58 -5.74
C ALA A 17 35.87 26.19 -5.37
N LEU A 18 36.51 26.02 -4.22
CA LEU A 18 36.94 24.70 -3.70
C LEU A 18 35.93 24.08 -2.74
N VAL A 19 35.21 24.86 -1.94
CA VAL A 19 34.23 24.33 -0.98
C VAL A 19 32.91 23.96 -1.67
N LEU A 20 32.50 24.66 -2.74
CA LEU A 20 31.26 24.39 -3.46
C LEU A 20 31.25 23.02 -4.20
N PRO A 21 32.33 22.57 -4.88
CA PRO A 21 32.38 21.24 -5.47
C PRO A 21 32.46 20.12 -4.43
N LEU A 22 33.13 20.34 -3.29
CA LEU A 22 33.24 19.37 -2.19
C LEU A 22 31.94 19.24 -1.38
N ALA A 23 31.10 20.27 -1.36
CA ALA A 23 29.74 20.22 -0.79
C ALA A 23 28.69 19.66 -1.77
N LEU A 24 29.01 19.59 -3.07
CA LEU A 24 28.14 19.04 -4.13
C LEU A 24 28.47 17.58 -4.49
N SER A 25 29.47 16.97 -3.88
CA SER A 25 29.62 15.50 -3.81
C SER A 25 28.62 14.88 -2.83
N ALA A 26 27.34 15.28 -2.93
CA ALA A 26 26.26 14.38 -2.56
C ALA A 26 26.24 13.31 -3.65
N CYS A 27 26.94 12.20 -3.42
CA CYS A 27 26.86 11.04 -4.28
C CYS A 27 25.38 10.75 -4.51
N ALA A 28 24.91 10.87 -5.74
CA ALA A 28 23.66 10.25 -6.15
C ALA A 28 23.88 8.75 -5.95
N GLN A 29 23.53 8.26 -4.76
CA GLN A 29 23.71 6.87 -4.42
C GLN A 29 22.63 6.11 -5.19
N ASN A 30 23.06 5.23 -6.10
CA ASN A 30 22.14 4.37 -6.81
C ASN A 30 21.31 3.57 -5.80
N PRO A 31 20.01 3.33 -6.07
CA PRO A 31 19.25 2.39 -5.26
C PRO A 31 19.99 1.05 -5.28
N VAL A 32 20.33 0.55 -4.10
CA VAL A 32 20.97 -0.76 -3.97
C VAL A 32 19.85 -1.79 -4.09
N LEU A 33 19.69 -2.34 -5.31
CA LEU A 33 18.93 -3.56 -5.54
C LEU A 33 19.68 -4.75 -4.95
N LEU A 34 18.95 -5.71 -4.41
CA LEU A 34 19.55 -6.94 -3.91
C LEU A 34 20.10 -7.77 -5.08
N ASP A 35 21.27 -8.40 -4.92
CA ASP A 35 21.84 -9.29 -5.95
C ASP A 35 20.86 -10.40 -6.34
N SER A 36 20.06 -10.89 -5.39
CA SER A 36 19.02 -11.88 -5.64
C SER A 36 17.93 -11.36 -6.57
N THR A 37 17.58 -10.08 -6.47
CA THR A 37 16.57 -9.42 -7.31
C THR A 37 17.09 -9.30 -8.74
N TYR A 38 18.34 -8.87 -8.93
CA TYR A 38 18.96 -8.83 -10.26
C TYR A 38 19.01 -10.21 -10.91
N ALA A 39 19.24 -11.27 -10.12
CA ALA A 39 19.33 -12.62 -10.64
C ALA A 39 17.96 -13.25 -10.99
N SER A 40 16.88 -12.81 -10.35
CA SER A 40 15.55 -13.41 -10.51
C SER A 40 14.69 -12.71 -11.55
N LEU A 41 14.81 -11.39 -11.69
CA LEU A 41 13.96 -10.59 -12.57
C LEU A 41 14.29 -10.82 -14.05
N ALA A 42 13.26 -10.75 -14.90
CA ALA A 42 13.42 -10.66 -16.34
C ALA A 42 14.27 -9.43 -16.74
N PRO A 43 15.08 -9.48 -17.81
CA PRO A 43 15.93 -8.35 -18.20
C PRO A 43 15.17 -7.07 -18.51
N GLN A 44 13.95 -7.19 -19.04
CA GLN A 44 13.09 -6.07 -19.40
C GLN A 44 11.63 -6.47 -19.27
N VAL A 45 10.81 -5.56 -18.76
CA VAL A 45 9.36 -5.68 -18.66
C VAL A 45 8.72 -4.37 -19.09
N GLU A 46 7.69 -4.41 -19.94
CA GLU A 46 6.84 -3.26 -20.25
C GLU A 46 5.40 -3.72 -20.41
N ASN A 47 4.51 -3.25 -19.52
CA ASN A 47 3.08 -3.50 -19.60
C ASN A 47 2.41 -2.43 -20.49
N ASN A 48 2.11 -2.82 -21.73
CA ASN A 48 1.49 -1.95 -22.72
C ASN A 48 -0.03 -1.83 -22.58
N ASP A 49 -0.65 -2.71 -21.79
CA ASP A 49 -2.11 -2.77 -21.62
C ASP A 49 -2.63 -1.68 -20.67
N VAL A 50 -1.73 -1.07 -19.88
CA VAL A 50 -2.07 0.08 -19.04
C VAL A 50 -2.45 1.28 -19.94
N PRO A 51 -3.72 1.74 -19.90
CA PRO A 51 -4.17 2.84 -20.74
C PRO A 51 -3.44 4.14 -20.37
N PHE A 52 -3.50 5.13 -21.26
CA PHE A 52 -2.87 6.42 -21.03
C PHE A 52 -3.88 7.54 -21.13
N PHE A 53 -3.97 8.32 -20.06
CA PHE A 53 -4.70 9.58 -20.02
C PHE A 53 -3.69 10.71 -19.83
N SER A 54 -3.67 11.67 -20.77
CA SER A 54 -2.76 12.82 -20.71
C SER A 54 -3.07 13.66 -19.48
N GLN A 55 -2.04 14.08 -18.75
CA GLN A 55 -2.17 14.85 -17.52
C GLN A 55 -1.96 16.33 -17.83
N THR A 56 -2.97 17.18 -17.62
CA THR A 56 -2.76 18.64 -17.57
C THR A 56 -2.42 19.07 -16.13
N GLU A 57 -2.14 20.36 -15.93
CA GLU A 57 -1.79 20.90 -14.61
C GLU A 57 -2.83 20.49 -13.54
N TYR A 58 -2.34 20.02 -12.39
CA TYR A 58 -3.10 19.48 -11.25
C TYR A 58 -3.82 18.14 -11.44
N GLN A 59 -3.96 17.60 -12.66
CA GLN A 59 -4.74 16.37 -12.92
C GLN A 59 -3.97 15.04 -12.77
N CYS A 60 -2.73 15.05 -12.25
CA CYS A 60 -1.91 13.84 -12.16
C CYS A 60 -2.54 12.73 -11.30
N GLY A 61 -3.23 13.07 -10.20
CA GLY A 61 -3.92 12.07 -9.36
C GLY A 61 -5.10 11.39 -10.07
N PRO A 62 -6.14 12.13 -10.52
CA PRO A 62 -7.28 11.54 -11.23
C PRO A 62 -6.85 10.77 -12.48
N ALA A 63 -5.86 11.27 -13.23
CA ALA A 63 -5.36 10.57 -14.40
C ALA A 63 -4.66 9.25 -14.06
N THR A 64 -3.81 9.20 -13.03
CA THR A 64 -3.19 7.93 -12.60
C THR A 64 -4.22 6.93 -12.09
N LEU A 65 -5.24 7.39 -11.34
CA LEU A 65 -6.36 6.53 -10.94
C LEU A 65 -7.16 6.01 -12.13
N ALA A 66 -7.50 6.87 -13.10
CA ALA A 66 -8.18 6.42 -14.32
C ALA A 66 -7.38 5.32 -15.02
N MET A 67 -6.05 5.46 -15.12
CA MET A 67 -5.19 4.45 -15.74
C MET A 67 -5.28 3.09 -15.02
N VAL A 68 -5.07 3.06 -13.70
CA VAL A 68 -5.03 1.79 -12.95
C VAL A 68 -6.42 1.19 -12.71
N LEU A 69 -7.47 1.99 -12.61
CA LEU A 69 -8.85 1.51 -12.51
C LEU A 69 -9.31 0.87 -13.82
N ASN A 70 -9.05 1.52 -14.96
CA ASN A 70 -9.37 0.93 -16.27
C ASN A 70 -8.54 -0.33 -16.54
N TYR A 71 -7.28 -0.36 -16.09
CA TYR A 71 -6.46 -1.58 -16.17
C TYR A 71 -7.10 -2.76 -15.38
N GLN A 72 -7.78 -2.47 -14.27
CA GLN A 72 -8.54 -3.47 -13.51
C GLN A 72 -9.96 -3.72 -14.05
N GLY A 73 -10.30 -3.16 -15.21
CA GLY A 73 -11.61 -3.33 -15.86
C GLY A 73 -12.72 -2.41 -15.34
N VAL A 74 -12.39 -1.39 -14.54
CA VAL A 74 -13.35 -0.36 -14.11
C VAL A 74 -13.41 0.74 -15.16
N ASP A 75 -14.55 0.86 -15.84
CA ASP A 75 -14.82 1.93 -16.81
C ASP A 75 -14.98 3.28 -16.08
N THR A 76 -13.99 4.16 -16.22
CA THR A 76 -14.02 5.51 -15.66
C THR A 76 -13.06 6.43 -16.43
N ASN A 77 -13.14 7.73 -16.20
CA ASN A 77 -12.27 8.72 -16.85
C ASN A 77 -11.81 9.80 -15.86
N VAL A 78 -10.90 10.65 -16.33
CA VAL A 78 -10.31 11.71 -15.51
C VAL A 78 -11.39 12.63 -14.95
N ASP A 79 -12.33 13.09 -15.79
CA ASP A 79 -13.35 14.07 -15.42
C ASP A 79 -14.28 13.58 -14.29
N GLU A 80 -14.62 12.28 -14.29
CA GLU A 80 -15.40 11.64 -13.23
C GLU A 80 -14.65 11.54 -11.89
N LEU A 81 -13.32 11.45 -11.94
CA LEU A 81 -12.47 11.25 -10.76
C LEU A 81 -12.01 12.57 -10.14
N ILE A 82 -11.91 13.65 -10.90
CA ILE A 82 -11.59 15.01 -10.41
C ILE A 82 -12.34 15.33 -9.09
N PRO A 83 -13.69 15.32 -9.04
CA PRO A 83 -14.40 15.73 -7.82
C PRO A 83 -14.20 14.80 -6.62
N GLN A 84 -13.68 13.59 -6.82
CA GLN A 84 -13.49 12.58 -5.76
C GLN A 84 -12.14 12.68 -5.06
N VAL A 85 -11.16 13.29 -5.72
CA VAL A 85 -9.75 13.28 -5.31
C VAL A 85 -9.25 14.68 -4.93
N PHE A 86 -9.86 15.75 -5.47
CA PHE A 86 -9.52 17.12 -5.08
C PHE A 86 -10.29 17.58 -3.84
N LEU A 87 -9.62 18.34 -2.97
CA LEU A 87 -10.23 18.98 -1.81
C LEU A 87 -10.33 20.50 -2.02
N PRO A 88 -11.44 21.16 -1.62
CA PRO A 88 -11.53 22.61 -1.65
C PRO A 88 -10.39 23.28 -0.87
N GLY A 89 -9.64 24.16 -1.52
CA GLY A 89 -8.53 24.90 -0.91
C GLY A 89 -7.21 24.14 -0.77
N ARG A 90 -7.07 22.95 -1.38
CA ARG A 90 -5.79 22.26 -1.55
C ARG A 90 -5.55 21.99 -3.03
N ASP A 91 -4.42 22.45 -3.53
CA ASP A 91 -3.99 22.14 -4.89
C ASP A 91 -3.51 20.68 -4.96
N GLY A 92 -4.03 19.93 -5.92
CA GLY A 92 -3.60 18.55 -6.18
C GLY A 92 -4.37 17.47 -5.43
N SER A 93 -4.00 16.23 -5.72
CA SER A 93 -4.53 15.02 -5.11
C SER A 93 -3.73 14.63 -3.87
N VAL A 94 -4.41 14.09 -2.89
CA VAL A 94 -3.85 13.68 -1.60
C VAL A 94 -3.92 12.15 -1.45
N GLN A 95 -2.89 11.56 -0.82
CA GLN A 95 -2.70 10.11 -0.76
C GLN A 95 -3.90 9.35 -0.16
N PRO A 96 -4.53 9.78 0.95
CA PRO A 96 -5.71 9.09 1.49
C PRO A 96 -6.90 9.07 0.52
N GLU A 97 -7.11 10.16 -0.21
CA GLU A 97 -8.18 10.34 -1.19
C GLU A 97 -7.95 9.48 -2.42
N MET A 98 -6.69 9.26 -2.82
CA MET A 98 -6.34 8.29 -3.87
C MET A 98 -6.80 6.89 -3.46
N LEU A 99 -6.39 6.42 -2.27
CA LEU A 99 -6.76 5.10 -1.76
C LEU A 99 -8.29 4.99 -1.54
N ALA A 100 -8.93 6.05 -1.03
CA ALA A 100 -10.37 6.08 -0.81
C ALA A 100 -11.15 6.04 -2.14
N THR A 101 -10.67 6.73 -3.18
CA THR A 101 -11.30 6.70 -4.51
C THR A 101 -11.24 5.31 -5.12
N VAL A 102 -10.10 4.60 -4.99
CA VAL A 102 -10.02 3.19 -5.40
C VAL A 102 -11.11 2.35 -4.72
N ARG A 103 -11.28 2.53 -3.40
CA ARG A 103 -12.34 1.83 -2.66
C ARG A 103 -13.74 2.19 -3.15
N ARG A 104 -14.05 3.46 -3.41
CA ARG A 104 -15.35 3.89 -3.96
C ARG A 104 -15.70 3.20 -5.28
N HIS A 105 -14.71 2.75 -6.02
CA HIS A 105 -14.87 1.99 -7.25
C HIS A 105 -14.82 0.46 -7.04
N HIS A 106 -15.11 -0.02 -5.82
CA HIS A 106 -15.14 -1.44 -5.46
C HIS A 106 -13.82 -2.19 -5.72
N GLN A 107 -12.70 -1.50 -5.59
CA GLN A 107 -11.36 -2.06 -5.73
C GLN A 107 -10.56 -1.91 -4.42
N LEU A 108 -9.51 -2.72 -4.26
CA LEU A 108 -8.58 -2.59 -3.13
C LEU A 108 -7.31 -1.88 -3.59
N ALA A 109 -6.88 -0.89 -2.81
CA ALA A 109 -5.59 -0.24 -2.97
C ALA A 109 -4.62 -0.82 -1.94
N TYR A 110 -3.63 -1.59 -2.40
CA TYR A 110 -2.61 -2.19 -1.54
C TYR A 110 -1.33 -1.35 -1.55
N PRO A 111 -0.95 -0.70 -0.43
CA PRO A 111 0.34 -0.05 -0.32
C PRO A 111 1.46 -1.06 -0.56
N ILE A 112 2.45 -0.70 -1.37
CA ILE A 112 3.63 -1.55 -1.58
C ILE A 112 4.71 -1.24 -0.55
N ARG A 113 5.67 -2.14 -0.40
CA ARG A 113 6.90 -1.81 0.32
C ARG A 113 7.65 -0.74 -0.48
N GLY A 114 8.06 0.35 0.19
CA GLY A 114 8.84 1.42 -0.42
C GLY A 114 10.30 1.02 -0.68
N THR A 115 10.55 0.04 -1.53
CA THR A 115 11.88 -0.35 -2.01
C THR A 115 11.84 -0.58 -3.52
N MET A 116 12.96 -0.36 -4.21
CA MET A 116 13.04 -0.60 -5.64
C MET A 116 12.79 -2.07 -5.97
N ASP A 117 13.29 -3.01 -5.17
CA ASP A 117 13.05 -4.46 -5.36
C ASP A 117 11.56 -4.82 -5.35
N ALA A 118 10.79 -4.23 -4.42
CA ALA A 118 9.36 -4.51 -4.33
C ALA A 118 8.62 -3.91 -5.53
N LEU A 119 8.96 -2.68 -5.90
CA LEU A 119 8.39 -2.03 -7.08
C LEU A 119 8.68 -2.83 -8.36
N LEU A 120 9.91 -3.26 -8.60
CA LEU A 120 10.26 -4.03 -9.80
C LEU A 120 9.60 -5.42 -9.80
N GLY A 121 9.50 -6.07 -8.63
CA GLY A 121 8.78 -7.35 -8.51
C GLY A 121 7.30 -7.24 -8.86
N HIS A 122 6.64 -6.15 -8.46
CA HIS A 122 5.26 -5.87 -8.90
C HIS A 122 5.16 -5.66 -10.41
N LEU A 123 6.06 -4.88 -11.00
CA LEU A 123 6.07 -4.66 -12.44
C LEU A 123 6.27 -5.96 -13.23
N GLU A 124 7.16 -6.85 -12.77
CA GLU A 124 7.35 -8.18 -13.35
C GLU A 124 6.10 -9.05 -13.23
N ALA A 125 5.41 -9.00 -12.09
CA ALA A 125 4.13 -9.69 -11.88
C ALA A 125 2.98 -9.13 -12.74
N GLY A 126 3.21 -8.03 -13.45
CA GLY A 126 2.22 -7.37 -14.30
C GLY A 126 1.37 -6.32 -13.57
N ASP A 127 1.72 -5.96 -12.33
CA ASP A 127 1.01 -4.96 -11.54
C ASP A 127 1.52 -3.55 -11.86
N PRO A 128 0.71 -2.66 -12.46
CA PRO A 128 1.09 -1.25 -12.56
C PRO A 128 1.07 -0.59 -11.18
N VAL A 129 2.14 0.14 -10.85
CA VAL A 129 2.31 0.75 -9.54
C VAL A 129 2.08 2.25 -9.64
N VAL A 130 1.08 2.77 -8.90
CA VAL A 130 0.94 4.22 -8.72
C VAL A 130 2.01 4.68 -7.74
N VAL A 131 2.78 5.70 -8.11
CA VAL A 131 3.88 6.24 -7.31
C VAL A 131 3.76 7.75 -7.16
N MET A 132 4.23 8.27 -6.04
CA MET A 132 4.29 9.71 -5.79
C MET A 132 5.74 10.19 -5.84
N GLN A 133 6.03 11.19 -6.67
CA GLN A 133 7.37 11.76 -6.78
C GLN A 133 7.34 13.23 -6.36
N ASN A 134 8.46 13.72 -5.81
CA ASN A 134 8.71 15.15 -5.75
C ASN A 134 9.77 15.51 -6.80
N LEU A 135 9.32 16.11 -7.90
CA LEU A 135 10.15 16.47 -9.05
C LEU A 135 11.05 17.68 -8.79
N SER A 136 10.84 18.39 -7.68
CA SER A 136 11.61 19.57 -7.28
C SER A 136 12.34 19.35 -5.95
N LEU A 137 13.15 20.32 -5.54
CA LEU A 137 13.88 20.27 -4.26
C LEU A 137 12.91 20.28 -3.07
N PRO A 138 13.26 19.66 -1.93
CA PRO A 138 12.38 19.60 -0.75
C PRO A 138 11.90 20.97 -0.23
N ILE A 139 12.68 22.03 -0.46
CA ILE A 139 12.37 23.41 -0.02
C ILE A 139 11.24 24.04 -0.87
N TYR A 140 11.07 23.60 -2.11
CA TYR A 140 10.00 24.05 -3.02
C TYR A 140 9.42 22.83 -3.75
N PRO A 141 8.58 22.01 -3.10
CA PRO A 141 8.17 20.72 -3.63
C PRO A 141 7.26 20.86 -4.86
N MET A 142 7.41 19.92 -5.80
CA MET A 142 6.53 19.72 -6.94
C MET A 142 6.06 18.27 -6.91
N TRP A 143 4.93 18.03 -6.27
CA TRP A 143 4.35 16.70 -6.12
C TRP A 143 3.71 16.23 -7.42
N HIS A 144 4.01 14.99 -7.80
CA HIS A 144 3.60 14.42 -9.07
C HIS A 144 3.26 12.94 -8.93
N TYR A 145 2.08 12.55 -9.41
CA TYR A 145 1.70 11.15 -9.52
C TYR A 145 2.06 10.60 -10.89
N ALA A 146 2.61 9.39 -10.92
CA ALA A 146 2.85 8.62 -12.13
C ALA A 146 2.43 7.17 -11.94
N VAL A 147 2.29 6.44 -13.04
CA VAL A 147 2.11 4.98 -13.01
C VAL A 147 3.37 4.33 -13.57
N ALA A 148 4.08 3.56 -12.76
CA ALA A 148 5.14 2.68 -13.23
C ALA A 148 4.54 1.46 -13.92
N ILE A 149 5.06 1.13 -15.10
CA ILE A 149 4.52 0.09 -15.98
C ILE A 149 5.58 -0.89 -16.48
N GLY A 150 6.84 -0.69 -16.11
CA GLY A 150 7.92 -1.52 -16.62
C GLY A 150 9.30 -1.02 -16.24
N PHE A 151 10.31 -1.80 -16.58
CA PHE A 151 11.72 -1.50 -16.38
C PHE A 151 12.60 -2.18 -17.43
N ASP A 152 13.84 -1.71 -17.53
CA ASP A 152 14.93 -2.30 -18.29
C ASP A 152 16.14 -2.39 -17.35
N LEU A 153 16.54 -3.61 -16.96
CA LEU A 153 17.64 -3.83 -16.03
C LEU A 153 19.01 -3.51 -16.64
N PRO A 154 19.35 -3.97 -17.88
CA PRO A 154 20.62 -3.62 -18.51
C PRO A 154 20.85 -2.10 -18.60
N GLU A 155 19.82 -1.34 -18.94
CA GLU A 155 19.91 0.12 -19.04
C GLU A 155 19.64 0.83 -17.70
N GLU A 156 19.30 0.09 -16.65
CA GLU A 156 18.87 0.59 -15.34
C GLU A 156 17.81 1.69 -15.46
N THR A 157 16.76 1.45 -16.25
CA THR A 157 15.69 2.42 -16.48
C THR A 157 14.32 1.91 -16.05
N ILE A 158 13.48 2.82 -15.59
CA ILE A 158 12.06 2.61 -15.29
C ILE A 158 11.20 3.30 -16.34
N LEU A 159 10.07 2.67 -16.67
CA LEU A 159 9.09 3.17 -17.61
C LEU A 159 7.83 3.60 -16.87
N LEU A 160 7.38 4.83 -17.15
CA LEU A 160 6.24 5.46 -16.49
C LEU A 160 5.21 5.95 -17.53
N ARG A 161 3.92 5.90 -17.18
CA ARG A 161 2.89 6.81 -17.69
C ARG A 161 2.92 8.08 -16.84
N SER A 162 3.28 9.23 -17.42
CA SER A 162 3.57 10.43 -16.63
C SER A 162 3.45 11.73 -17.43
N GLY A 163 2.72 12.72 -16.91
CA GLY A 163 2.50 13.99 -17.59
C GLY A 163 1.77 13.83 -18.94
N GLU A 164 2.26 14.54 -19.95
CA GLU A 164 1.84 14.40 -21.36
C GLU A 164 2.55 13.23 -22.08
N HIS A 165 3.48 12.56 -21.41
CA HIS A 165 4.30 11.51 -22.01
C HIS A 165 3.66 10.14 -21.76
N LYS A 166 3.13 9.54 -22.84
CA LYS A 166 2.67 8.14 -22.81
C LYS A 166 3.77 7.19 -22.37
N ARG A 167 5.01 7.40 -22.80
CA ARG A 167 6.15 6.57 -22.39
C ARG A 167 7.26 7.48 -21.89
N HIS A 168 7.35 7.63 -20.57
CA HIS A 168 8.39 8.41 -19.92
C HIS A 168 9.43 7.45 -19.31
N THR A 169 10.69 7.57 -19.75
CA THR A 169 11.79 6.73 -19.29
C THR A 169 12.72 7.53 -18.39
N LEU A 170 13.03 7.00 -17.21
CA LEU A 170 13.97 7.58 -16.25
C LEU A 170 15.01 6.54 -15.84
N SER A 171 16.23 6.96 -15.50
CA SER A 171 17.17 6.06 -14.82
C SER A 171 16.65 5.71 -13.42
N PHE A 172 16.97 4.51 -12.93
CA PHE A 172 16.64 4.05 -11.59
C PHE A 172 17.09 5.04 -10.52
N SER A 173 18.30 5.59 -10.65
CA SER A 173 18.85 6.59 -9.74
C SER A 173 18.02 7.87 -9.66
N ARG A 174 17.58 8.42 -10.80
CA ARG A 174 16.75 9.64 -10.84
C ARG A 174 15.35 9.38 -10.31
N PHE A 175 14.77 8.24 -10.68
CA PHE A 175 13.49 7.82 -10.17
C PHE A 175 13.51 7.66 -8.65
N ASP A 176 14.41 6.85 -8.11
CA ASP A 176 14.48 6.59 -6.67
C ASP A 176 14.76 7.87 -5.87
N ALA A 177 15.63 8.76 -6.37
CA ALA A 177 15.93 10.04 -5.71
C ALA A 177 14.71 10.97 -5.59
N THR A 178 13.77 10.92 -6.53
CA THR A 178 12.53 11.72 -6.50
C THR A 178 11.39 11.01 -5.79
N TRP A 179 11.36 9.68 -5.83
CA TRP A 179 10.41 8.83 -5.13
C TRP A 179 10.68 8.78 -3.63
N ALA A 180 11.95 8.73 -3.21
CA ALA A 180 12.37 8.74 -1.81
C ALA A 180 11.91 9.98 -1.03
N ARG A 181 11.66 11.11 -1.72
CA ARG A 181 11.13 12.34 -1.11
C ARG A 181 9.67 12.23 -0.68
N SER A 182 8.96 11.20 -1.14
CA SER A 182 7.60 10.84 -0.72
C SER A 182 7.60 9.69 0.30
N ASP A 183 8.76 9.36 0.88
CA ASP A 183 8.99 8.12 1.63
C ASP A 183 8.74 6.86 0.80
N ARG A 184 9.02 6.94 -0.51
CA ARG A 184 8.80 5.87 -1.49
C ARG A 184 7.35 5.37 -1.46
N TRP A 185 6.41 6.31 -1.41
CA TRP A 185 4.99 5.98 -1.38
C TRP A 185 4.54 5.45 -2.74
N GLY A 186 3.83 4.32 -2.70
CA GLY A 186 3.17 3.74 -3.86
C GLY A 186 2.18 2.66 -3.48
N PHE A 187 1.27 2.36 -4.39
CA PHE A 187 0.27 1.33 -4.21
C PHE A 187 -0.11 0.70 -5.56
N ILE A 188 -0.71 -0.48 -5.47
CA ILE A 188 -1.30 -1.19 -6.60
C ILE A 188 -2.80 -1.32 -6.37
N VAL A 189 -3.56 -1.43 -7.46
CA VAL A 189 -5.01 -1.66 -7.42
C VAL A 189 -5.29 -3.10 -7.82
N ALA A 190 -6.16 -3.78 -7.07
CA ALA A 190 -6.60 -5.12 -7.42
C ALA A 190 -8.07 -5.37 -7.03
N ASN A 191 -8.69 -6.32 -7.74
CA ASN A 191 -10.04 -6.78 -7.50
C ASN A 191 -10.17 -7.50 -6.14
N PRO A 192 -11.35 -7.44 -5.48
CA PRO A 192 -11.64 -8.27 -4.30
C PRO A 192 -11.33 -9.75 -4.54
N GLY A 193 -10.70 -10.40 -3.56
CA GLY A 193 -10.22 -11.78 -3.69
C GLY A 193 -8.89 -11.97 -4.38
N THR A 194 -8.29 -10.89 -4.91
CA THR A 194 -6.92 -10.92 -5.42
C THR A 194 -5.99 -10.30 -4.39
N LEU A 195 -4.98 -11.05 -3.97
CA LEU A 195 -3.84 -10.55 -3.21
C LEU A 195 -2.62 -10.56 -4.14
N PRO A 196 -2.15 -9.39 -4.62
CA PRO A 196 -0.99 -9.34 -5.50
C PRO A 196 0.27 -9.86 -4.81
N GLU A 197 1.20 -10.39 -5.61
CA GLU A 197 2.46 -10.93 -5.11
C GLU A 197 3.30 -9.85 -4.41
N GLY A 198 4.07 -10.23 -3.38
CA GLY A 198 4.93 -9.27 -2.66
C GLY A 198 4.23 -8.33 -1.67
N ILE A 199 2.89 -8.24 -1.66
CA ILE A 199 2.14 -7.49 -0.65
C ILE A 199 2.26 -8.18 0.71
N THR A 200 2.80 -7.46 1.71
CA THR A 200 2.96 -8.00 3.06
C THR A 200 1.62 -8.19 3.77
N ALA A 201 1.57 -9.12 4.74
CA ALA A 201 0.39 -9.34 5.57
C ALA A 201 -0.13 -8.06 6.25
N ARG A 202 0.78 -7.16 6.68
CA ARG A 202 0.40 -5.86 7.28
C ARG A 202 -0.34 -4.97 6.27
N ASN A 203 0.22 -4.79 5.08
CA ASN A 203 -0.37 -3.92 4.07
C ASN A 203 -1.68 -4.52 3.52
N ALA A 204 -1.76 -5.85 3.44
CA ALA A 204 -2.99 -6.55 3.08
C ALA A 204 -4.08 -6.35 4.15
N LEU A 205 -3.75 -6.53 5.44
CA LEU A 205 -4.67 -6.25 6.55
C LEU A 205 -5.22 -4.83 6.49
N GLU A 206 -4.34 -3.84 6.29
CA GLU A 206 -4.73 -2.43 6.20
C GLU A 206 -5.69 -2.17 5.02
N ALA A 207 -5.33 -2.64 3.83
CA ALA A 207 -6.12 -2.42 2.62
C ALA A 207 -7.49 -3.11 2.68
N ILE A 208 -7.54 -4.36 3.16
CA ILE A 208 -8.79 -5.13 3.22
C ILE A 208 -9.69 -4.59 4.34
N SER A 209 -9.13 -4.21 5.50
CA SER A 209 -9.92 -3.58 6.58
C SER A 209 -10.55 -2.27 6.11
N ALA A 210 -9.76 -1.40 5.45
CA ALA A 210 -10.27 -0.14 4.91
C ALA A 210 -11.35 -0.37 3.83
N TYR A 211 -11.26 -1.46 3.05
CA TYR A 211 -12.29 -1.86 2.10
C TYR A 211 -13.57 -2.35 2.80
N GLU A 212 -13.43 -3.23 3.80
CA GLU A 212 -14.53 -3.73 4.62
C GLU A 212 -15.30 -2.60 5.32
N GLU A 213 -14.59 -1.62 5.91
CA GLU A 213 -15.23 -0.47 6.58
C GLU A 213 -16.19 0.29 5.66
N THR A 214 -15.91 0.30 4.36
CA THR A 214 -16.70 1.04 3.36
C THR A 214 -17.78 0.21 2.67
N HIS A 215 -17.61 -1.11 2.55
CA HIS A 215 -18.51 -1.97 1.77
C HIS A 215 -19.23 -3.03 2.59
N GLY A 216 -18.70 -3.36 3.76
CA GLY A 216 -19.19 -4.44 4.59
C GLY A 216 -18.32 -5.70 4.54
N PRO A 217 -18.49 -6.59 5.54
CA PRO A 217 -17.67 -7.79 5.70
C PRO A 217 -17.91 -8.85 4.63
N LYS A 218 -19.11 -8.89 4.05
CA LYS A 218 -19.46 -9.86 3.00
C LYS A 218 -18.71 -9.57 1.70
N GLU A 219 -18.61 -8.30 1.32
CA GLU A 219 -17.90 -7.82 0.14
C GLU A 219 -16.38 -8.00 0.29
N ALA A 220 -15.86 -7.97 1.52
CA ALA A 220 -14.45 -8.20 1.81
C ALA A 220 -14.07 -9.69 1.96
N LEU A 221 -15.06 -10.60 2.03
CA LEU A 221 -14.85 -12.01 2.36
C LEU A 221 -13.79 -12.69 1.48
N THR A 222 -13.87 -12.52 0.17
CA THR A 222 -12.92 -13.16 -0.76
C THR A 222 -11.50 -12.62 -0.56
N SER A 223 -11.34 -11.34 -0.23
CA SER A 223 -10.03 -10.74 0.07
C SER A 223 -9.46 -11.28 1.38
N TRP A 224 -10.28 -11.47 2.42
CA TRP A 224 -9.84 -12.13 3.66
C TRP A 224 -9.43 -13.59 3.43
N GLN A 225 -10.17 -14.31 2.59
CA GLN A 225 -9.80 -15.67 2.18
C GLN A 225 -8.43 -15.69 1.50
N ALA A 226 -8.19 -14.79 0.53
CA ALA A 226 -6.90 -14.69 -0.15
C ALA A 226 -5.74 -14.34 0.81
N LEU A 227 -6.00 -13.46 1.80
CA LEU A 227 -5.02 -13.14 2.83
C LEU A 227 -4.66 -14.35 3.68
N VAL A 228 -5.67 -15.09 4.17
CA VAL A 228 -5.45 -16.25 5.03
C VAL A 228 -4.86 -17.42 4.26
N GLU A 229 -5.18 -17.58 2.98
CA GLU A 229 -4.52 -18.58 2.12
C GLU A 229 -3.01 -18.33 2.02
N ARG A 230 -2.59 -17.07 1.86
CA ARG A 230 -1.17 -16.71 1.79
C ARG A 230 -0.48 -16.63 3.16
N TYR A 231 -1.22 -16.19 4.18
CA TYR A 231 -0.70 -15.97 5.53
C TYR A 231 -1.55 -16.72 6.57
N PRO A 232 -1.58 -18.07 6.54
CA PRO A 232 -2.50 -18.85 7.38
C PRO A 232 -2.24 -18.68 8.88
N ALA A 233 -1.00 -18.34 9.25
CA ALA A 233 -0.61 -18.10 10.63
C ALA A 233 -0.87 -16.67 11.14
N ASN A 234 -1.53 -15.81 10.36
CA ASN A 234 -1.84 -14.44 10.78
C ASN A 234 -3.15 -14.43 11.62
N PRO A 235 -3.09 -14.17 12.94
CA PRO A 235 -4.27 -14.28 13.80
C PRO A 235 -5.32 -13.21 13.51
N LEU A 236 -4.90 -11.98 13.16
CA LEU A 236 -5.84 -10.90 12.81
C LEU A 236 -6.60 -11.21 11.50
N GLY A 237 -5.90 -11.77 10.51
CA GLY A 237 -6.52 -12.21 9.25
C GLY A 237 -7.54 -13.32 9.47
N GLN A 238 -7.20 -14.31 10.29
CA GLN A 238 -8.12 -15.39 10.68
C GLN A 238 -9.34 -14.85 11.44
N PHE A 239 -9.13 -13.91 12.36
CA PHE A 239 -10.23 -13.26 13.09
C PHE A 239 -11.16 -12.47 12.17
N ALA A 240 -10.61 -11.64 11.27
CA ALA A 240 -11.39 -10.88 10.31
C ALA A 240 -12.15 -11.81 9.34
N LEU A 241 -11.50 -12.88 8.87
CA LEU A 241 -12.14 -13.92 8.07
C LEU A 241 -13.32 -14.57 8.82
N GLY A 242 -13.16 -14.87 10.11
CA GLY A 242 -14.24 -15.39 10.95
C GLY A 242 -15.44 -14.45 11.03
N ASN A 243 -15.20 -13.15 11.22
CA ASN A 243 -16.26 -12.14 11.22
C ASN A 243 -16.96 -12.07 9.86
N ALA A 244 -16.20 -12.10 8.75
CA ALA A 244 -16.74 -12.08 7.40
C ALA A 244 -17.56 -13.33 7.06
N LEU A 245 -17.09 -14.51 7.45
CA LEU A 245 -17.81 -15.78 7.27
C LEU A 245 -19.11 -15.82 8.08
N TYR A 246 -19.10 -15.29 9.31
CA TYR A 246 -20.30 -15.20 10.13
C TYR A 246 -21.32 -14.26 9.49
N ALA A 247 -20.89 -13.09 9.01
CA ALA A 247 -21.76 -12.13 8.32
C ALA A 247 -22.35 -12.69 7.02
N ASP A 248 -21.63 -13.58 6.32
CA ASP A 248 -22.11 -14.28 5.13
C ASP A 248 -22.97 -15.53 5.45
N GLY A 249 -23.23 -15.82 6.73
CA GLY A 249 -24.10 -16.94 7.14
C GLY A 249 -23.43 -18.31 7.11
N GLN A 250 -22.11 -18.36 7.29
CA GLN A 250 -21.30 -19.59 7.32
C GLN A 250 -20.70 -19.83 8.73
N PRO A 251 -21.52 -20.07 9.76
CA PRO A 251 -21.08 -20.08 11.16
C PRO A 251 -20.09 -21.20 11.48
N GLU A 252 -20.17 -22.37 10.85
CA GLU A 252 -19.22 -23.46 11.07
C GLU A 252 -17.81 -23.10 10.59
N LYS A 253 -17.71 -22.43 9.43
CA LYS A 253 -16.43 -21.94 8.92
C LYS A 253 -15.90 -20.78 9.76
N ALA A 254 -16.79 -19.92 10.25
CA ALA A 254 -16.42 -18.84 11.15
C ALA A 254 -15.81 -19.38 12.46
N ILE A 255 -16.40 -20.44 13.03
CA ILE A 255 -15.83 -21.15 14.19
C ILE A 255 -14.41 -21.62 13.88
N THR A 256 -14.18 -22.30 12.76
CA THR A 256 -12.83 -22.76 12.37
C THR A 256 -11.83 -21.61 12.23
N ALA A 257 -12.25 -20.48 11.66
CA ALA A 257 -11.39 -19.30 11.53
C ALA A 257 -11.07 -18.67 12.91
N PHE A 258 -12.04 -18.56 13.82
CA PHE A 258 -11.78 -18.08 15.17
C PHE A 258 -10.89 -19.04 15.98
N GLU A 259 -11.07 -20.35 15.84
CA GLU A 259 -10.18 -21.35 16.42
C GLU A 259 -8.74 -21.13 15.92
N ALA A 260 -8.54 -20.98 14.61
CA ALA A 260 -7.22 -20.68 14.04
C ALA A 260 -6.64 -19.36 14.57
N ALA A 261 -7.45 -18.31 14.69
CA ALA A 261 -7.03 -17.04 15.28
C ALA A 261 -6.49 -17.23 16.71
N THR A 262 -7.23 -17.96 17.55
CA THR A 262 -6.84 -18.22 18.94
C THR A 262 -5.66 -19.19 19.09
N GLN A 263 -5.43 -20.07 18.12
CA GLN A 263 -4.24 -20.93 18.08
C GLN A 263 -2.98 -20.13 17.77
N HIS A 264 -3.08 -19.13 16.90
CA HIS A 264 -1.96 -18.27 16.53
C HIS A 264 -1.75 -17.09 17.49
N ASP A 265 -2.80 -16.64 18.19
CA ASP A 265 -2.73 -15.69 19.29
C ASP A 265 -3.67 -16.09 20.43
N ALA A 266 -3.11 -16.76 21.43
CA ALA A 266 -3.85 -17.23 22.60
C ALA A 266 -4.43 -16.09 23.46
N TYR A 267 -3.92 -14.86 23.32
CA TYR A 267 -4.38 -13.69 24.09
C TYR A 267 -5.40 -12.85 23.31
N MET A 268 -5.88 -13.33 22.16
CA MET A 268 -6.91 -12.65 21.38
C MET A 268 -8.31 -12.86 21.98
N GLY A 269 -8.61 -12.16 23.08
CA GLY A 269 -9.86 -12.33 23.81
C GLY A 269 -11.13 -12.06 22.99
N ALA A 270 -11.07 -11.16 21.99
CA ALA A 270 -12.17 -10.94 21.05
C ALA A 270 -12.48 -12.19 20.20
N ALA A 271 -11.46 -12.93 19.76
CA ALA A 271 -11.65 -14.17 19.00
C ALA A 271 -12.25 -15.28 19.88
N TRP A 272 -11.75 -15.41 21.12
CA TRP A 272 -12.32 -16.33 22.10
C TRP A 272 -13.79 -16.03 22.42
N LEU A 273 -14.14 -14.74 22.57
CA LEU A 273 -15.52 -14.32 22.79
C LEU A 273 -16.43 -14.71 21.61
N ASN A 274 -16.01 -14.37 20.39
CA ASN A 274 -16.79 -14.69 19.19
C ASN A 274 -16.93 -16.21 19.01
N LEU A 275 -15.87 -16.98 19.23
CA LEU A 275 -15.91 -18.44 19.21
C LEU A 275 -16.95 -18.99 20.20
N GLY A 276 -16.92 -18.54 21.45
CA GLY A 276 -17.87 -18.97 22.47
C GLY A 276 -19.32 -18.63 22.14
N ILE A 277 -19.58 -17.41 21.64
CA ILE A 277 -20.92 -16.99 21.21
C ILE A 277 -21.44 -17.89 20.07
N LEU A 278 -20.62 -18.15 19.06
CA LEU A 278 -21.03 -18.98 17.92
C LEU A 278 -21.24 -20.44 18.35
N GLN A 279 -20.44 -20.97 19.27
CA GLN A 279 -20.63 -22.30 19.82
C GLN A 279 -21.96 -22.44 20.60
N LEU A 280 -22.37 -21.41 21.35
CA LEU A 280 -23.70 -21.39 21.98
C LEU A 280 -24.83 -21.42 20.95
N GLN A 281 -24.74 -20.61 19.91
CA GLN A 281 -25.73 -20.59 18.82
C GLN A 281 -25.85 -21.95 18.13
N GLN A 282 -24.76 -22.72 18.10
CA GLN A 282 -24.67 -24.06 17.53
C GLN A 282 -25.00 -25.18 18.55
N ASN A 283 -25.54 -24.83 19.72
CA ASN A 283 -25.93 -25.76 20.78
C ASN A 283 -24.77 -26.64 21.27
N LYS A 284 -23.56 -26.05 21.39
CA LYS A 284 -22.32 -26.65 21.91
C LYS A 284 -21.88 -25.97 23.22
N PRO A 285 -22.61 -26.17 24.33
CA PRO A 285 -22.42 -25.40 25.56
C PRO A 285 -21.10 -25.67 26.29
N GLU A 286 -20.56 -26.89 26.21
CA GLU A 286 -19.30 -27.25 26.88
C GLU A 286 -18.10 -26.59 26.18
N GLU A 287 -18.07 -26.62 24.85
CA GLU A 287 -17.06 -25.93 24.05
C GLU A 287 -17.17 -24.42 24.24
N ALA A 288 -18.39 -23.87 24.23
CA ALA A 288 -18.64 -22.47 24.49
C ALA A 288 -18.13 -22.03 25.87
N ARG A 289 -18.38 -22.82 26.91
CA ARG A 289 -17.88 -22.55 28.27
C ARG A 289 -16.36 -22.42 28.27
N ASN A 290 -15.65 -23.34 27.61
CA ASN A 290 -14.18 -23.29 27.53
C ASN A 290 -13.69 -22.02 26.82
N ALA A 291 -14.26 -21.67 25.67
CA ALA A 291 -13.87 -20.47 24.92
C ALA A 291 -14.17 -19.18 25.71
N LEU A 292 -15.35 -19.08 26.33
CA LEU A 292 -15.74 -17.93 27.14
C LEU A 292 -14.88 -17.79 28.41
N MET A 293 -14.45 -18.89 29.02
CA MET A 293 -13.50 -18.86 30.14
C MET A 293 -12.15 -18.26 29.71
N GLN A 294 -11.65 -18.60 28.51
CA GLN A 294 -10.44 -17.97 27.98
C GLN A 294 -10.66 -16.47 27.77
N ALA A 295 -11.75 -16.08 27.09
CA ALA A 295 -12.08 -14.67 26.88
C ALA A 295 -12.21 -13.87 28.18
N ALA A 296 -12.84 -14.44 29.22
CA ALA A 296 -13.03 -13.80 30.51
C ALA A 296 -11.73 -13.67 31.34
N SER A 297 -10.71 -14.48 31.04
CA SER A 297 -9.40 -14.42 31.70
C SER A 297 -8.47 -13.36 31.11
N ILE A 298 -8.78 -12.86 29.90
CA ILE A 298 -7.97 -11.89 29.17
C ILE A 298 -8.58 -10.50 29.40
N GLU A 299 -7.79 -9.55 29.91
CA GLU A 299 -8.23 -8.17 30.10
C GLU A 299 -8.55 -7.49 28.77
N GLY A 300 -9.72 -6.86 28.68
CA GLY A 300 -10.15 -6.11 27.49
C GLY A 300 -11.66 -5.88 27.44
N SER A 301 -12.13 -5.22 26.39
CA SER A 301 -13.55 -4.88 26.23
C SER A 301 -14.48 -6.11 26.09
N TRP A 302 -13.93 -7.26 25.71
CA TRP A 302 -14.64 -8.55 25.60
C TRP A 302 -14.92 -9.22 26.96
N GLN A 303 -14.17 -8.87 28.00
CA GLN A 303 -14.12 -9.62 29.26
C GLN A 303 -15.46 -9.66 29.99
N GLU A 304 -16.08 -8.50 30.19
CA GLU A 304 -17.37 -8.38 30.88
C GLU A 304 -18.46 -9.17 30.15
N ARG A 305 -18.47 -9.11 28.82
CA ARG A 305 -19.42 -9.86 28.00
C ARG A 305 -19.25 -11.37 28.13
N ALA A 306 -18.00 -11.85 28.16
CA ALA A 306 -17.69 -13.26 28.36
C ALA A 306 -18.15 -13.76 29.74
N GLN A 307 -17.91 -12.98 30.80
CA GLN A 307 -18.33 -13.31 32.18
C GLN A 307 -19.86 -13.39 32.32
N ALA A 308 -20.58 -12.45 31.70
CA ALA A 308 -22.04 -12.47 31.69
C ALA A 308 -22.56 -13.77 31.04
N LEU A 309 -22.04 -14.12 29.86
CA LEU A 309 -22.45 -15.33 29.13
C LEU A 309 -22.14 -16.62 29.91
N LEU A 310 -21.03 -16.68 30.65
CA LEU A 310 -20.69 -17.84 31.49
C LEU A 310 -21.68 -18.08 32.64
N THR A 311 -22.40 -17.05 33.08
CA THR A 311 -23.40 -17.18 34.15
C THR A 311 -24.69 -17.81 33.62
N ASP A 312 -24.93 -17.70 32.32
CA ASP A 312 -26.15 -18.17 31.65
C ASP A 312 -26.04 -19.62 31.12
N ILE A 313 -24.85 -20.25 31.23
CA ILE A 313 -24.54 -21.63 30.78
C ILE A 313 -24.32 -22.54 31.98
#